data_AF-A0A1A9ZKM4-F1
#
_entry.id   AF-A0A1A9ZKM4-F1
#
_cell.length_a   1.000
_cell.length_b   1.000
_cell.length_c   1.000
_cell.angle_alpha   90.00
_cell.angle_beta   90.00
_cell.angle_gamma   90.00
#
_symmetry.space_group_name_H-M   'P 1'
#
loop_
_entity.id
_entity.type
_entity.pdbx_description
1 polymer ?
#
loop_
_entity_poly.entity_id
_entity_poly.type
_entity_poly.pdbx_seq_one_letter_code
_entity_poly.pdbx_strand_id
1 'polypeptide(L)'
;MMDKNGDWDVTRQQFEQSLAMMRNGCAPKFKLTTEQIDGLRLGNFDENNKDLKACFIILTKKGELSAQKALAQIPMILPVEMQEIALASLEHCKDIQKNYKDSCDRLFFTTKCVYEYAPDDFTFP
;
A
#
# COMPACT_ATOMS: atom_id res chain seq x y z
N MET A 1 8.29 -17.03 -7.47
CA MET A 1 9.24 -18.16 -7.25
C MET A 1 10.63 -17.53 -7.16
N MET A 2 11.58 -18.08 -6.41
CA MET A 2 12.94 -17.51 -6.42
C MET A 2 13.63 -17.82 -7.76
N ASP A 3 14.28 -16.84 -8.35
CA ASP A 3 15.08 -16.97 -9.56
C ASP A 3 16.42 -17.67 -9.25
N LYS A 4 17.27 -17.82 -10.27
CA LYS A 4 18.57 -18.49 -10.13
C LYS A 4 19.60 -17.70 -9.32
N ASN A 5 19.34 -16.42 -9.06
CA ASN A 5 20.19 -15.52 -8.27
C ASN A 5 19.71 -15.41 -6.81
N GLY A 6 18.55 -16.00 -6.48
CA GLY A 6 17.95 -15.94 -5.14
C GLY A 6 16.97 -14.77 -4.97
N ASP A 7 16.65 -14.04 -6.04
CA ASP A 7 15.68 -12.96 -6.04
C ASP A 7 14.27 -13.49 -6.29
N TRP A 8 13.25 -12.78 -5.80
CA TRP A 8 11.88 -13.17 -6.07
C TRP A 8 11.47 -12.69 -7.46
N ASP A 9 11.17 -13.63 -8.35
CA ASP A 9 10.67 -13.32 -9.69
C ASP A 9 9.14 -13.18 -9.63
N VAL A 10 8.69 -11.96 -9.29
CA VAL A 10 7.30 -11.54 -9.41
C VAL A 10 7.19 -10.68 -10.66
N THR A 11 6.39 -11.11 -11.64
CA THR A 11 6.20 -10.30 -12.85
C THR A 11 5.23 -9.17 -12.58
N ARG A 12 5.35 -8.08 -13.35
CA ARG A 12 4.39 -6.97 -13.31
C ARG A 12 2.93 -7.42 -13.49
N GLN A 13 2.69 -8.37 -14.38
CA GLN A 13 1.35 -8.95 -14.58
C GLN A 13 0.82 -9.67 -13.32
N GLN A 14 1.66 -10.46 -12.64
CA GLN A 14 1.27 -11.13 -11.40
C GLN A 14 0.99 -10.13 -10.28
N PHE A 15 1.81 -9.09 -10.19
CA PHE A 15 1.61 -8.02 -9.22
C PHE A 15 0.28 -7.28 -9.47
N GLU A 16 0.01 -6.83 -10.69
CA GLU A 16 -1.24 -6.14 -11.05
C GLU A 16 -2.49 -7.01 -10.81
N GLN A 17 -2.42 -8.31 -11.10
CA GLN A 17 -3.49 -9.25 -10.76
C GLN A 17 -3.73 -9.34 -9.25
N SER A 18 -2.65 -9.31 -8.45
CA SER A 18 -2.77 -9.32 -6.98
C SER A 18 -3.45 -8.07 -6.44
N LEU A 19 -3.13 -6.90 -7.00
CA LEU A 19 -3.77 -5.63 -6.67
C LEU A 19 -5.27 -5.65 -6.99
N ALA A 20 -5.63 -6.13 -8.18
CA ALA A 20 -7.04 -6.24 -8.60
C ALA A 20 -7.86 -7.14 -7.65
N MET A 21 -7.27 -8.21 -7.12
CA MET A 21 -7.93 -9.07 -6.13
C MET A 21 -8.12 -8.35 -4.78
N MET A 22 -7.14 -7.57 -4.33
CA MET A 22 -7.21 -6.81 -3.07
C MET A 22 -8.22 -5.67 -3.13
N ARG A 23 -8.32 -4.98 -4.27
CA ARG A 23 -9.22 -3.85 -4.52
C ARG A 23 -10.68 -4.13 -4.16
N ASN A 24 -11.15 -5.33 -4.49
CA ASN A 24 -12.52 -5.76 -4.24
C ASN A 24 -12.86 -5.95 -2.76
N GLY A 25 -11.88 -5.83 -1.87
CA GLY A 25 -12.10 -5.93 -0.43
C GLY A 25 -12.71 -4.68 0.20
N CYS A 26 -12.50 -3.49 -0.36
CA CYS A 26 -12.86 -2.20 0.26
C CYS A 26 -14.28 -1.73 -0.05
N ALA A 27 -14.59 -1.54 -1.33
CA ALA A 27 -15.86 -0.99 -1.79
C ALA A 27 -17.13 -1.71 -1.26
N PRO A 28 -17.16 -3.04 -1.07
CA PRO A 28 -18.35 -3.68 -0.50
C PRO A 28 -18.43 -3.59 1.04
N LYS A 29 -17.31 -3.32 1.73
CA LYS A 29 -17.25 -3.26 3.21
C LYS A 29 -17.46 -1.85 3.75
N PHE A 30 -16.99 -0.86 3.02
CA PHE A 30 -17.07 0.55 3.35
C PHE A 30 -17.85 1.22 2.22
N LYS A 31 -18.67 2.25 2.48
CA LYS A 31 -19.58 2.85 1.49
C LYS A 31 -18.84 3.73 0.47
N LEU A 32 -17.76 3.19 -0.09
CA LEU A 32 -16.86 3.83 -1.01
C LEU A 32 -17.26 3.52 -2.44
N THR A 33 -17.23 4.54 -3.27
CA THR A 33 -17.32 4.36 -4.72
C THR A 33 -15.98 3.92 -5.27
N THR A 34 -15.99 3.32 -6.45
CA THR A 34 -14.77 2.92 -7.16
C THR A 34 -13.87 4.14 -7.44
N GLU A 35 -14.47 5.28 -7.75
CA GLU A 35 -13.78 6.54 -8.02
C GLU A 35 -13.02 7.07 -6.78
N GLN A 36 -13.58 6.90 -5.58
CA GLN A 36 -12.91 7.30 -4.35
C GLN A 36 -11.64 6.47 -4.09
N ILE A 37 -11.65 5.19 -4.46
CA ILE A 37 -10.48 4.31 -4.34
C ILE A 37 -9.47 4.60 -5.44
N ASP A 38 -9.93 4.74 -6.70
CA ASP A 38 -9.07 5.09 -7.84
C ASP A 38 -8.36 6.43 -7.66
N GLY A 39 -9.04 7.38 -7.03
CA GLY A 39 -8.49 8.69 -6.70
C GLY A 39 -7.20 8.62 -5.89
N LEU A 40 -6.97 7.56 -5.11
CA LEU A 40 -5.73 7.41 -4.32
C LEU A 40 -4.48 7.38 -5.19
N ARG A 41 -4.57 6.77 -6.39
CA ARG A 41 -3.46 6.75 -7.37
C ARG A 41 -3.18 8.13 -7.97
N LEU A 42 -4.13 9.05 -7.85
CA LEU A 42 -4.05 10.43 -8.33
C LEU A 42 -3.76 11.43 -7.19
N GLY A 43 -3.51 10.94 -5.97
CA GLY A 43 -3.25 11.79 -4.81
C GLY A 43 -4.50 12.30 -4.09
N ASN A 44 -5.69 11.79 -4.42
CA ASN A 44 -6.94 12.18 -3.76
C ASN A 44 -7.11 11.47 -2.41
N PHE A 45 -6.31 11.86 -1.43
CA PHE A 45 -6.38 11.38 -0.05
C PHE A 45 -7.32 12.26 0.79
N ASP A 46 -8.63 11.96 0.76
CA ASP A 46 -9.61 12.66 1.60
C ASP A 46 -9.46 12.27 3.09
N GLU A 47 -8.81 13.14 3.85
CA GLU A 47 -8.52 12.93 5.27
C GLU A 47 -9.76 12.96 6.17
N ASN A 48 -10.89 13.50 5.68
CA ASN A 48 -12.14 13.57 6.44
C ASN A 48 -13.04 12.36 6.19
N ASN A 49 -12.75 11.56 5.16
CA ASN A 49 -13.52 10.38 4.83
C ASN A 49 -13.09 9.17 5.67
N LYS A 50 -13.87 8.89 6.72
CA LYS A 50 -13.63 7.75 7.63
C LYS A 50 -13.70 6.39 6.93
N ASP A 51 -14.62 6.23 5.97
CA ASP A 51 -14.76 4.99 5.21
C ASP A 51 -13.52 4.75 4.34
N LEU A 52 -12.97 5.82 3.75
CA LEU A 52 -11.75 5.75 2.94
C LEU A 52 -10.56 5.35 3.80
N LYS A 53 -10.41 5.96 4.97
CA LYS A 53 -9.37 5.57 5.95
C LYS A 53 -9.50 4.11 6.38
N ALA A 54 -10.71 3.66 6.67
CA ALA A 54 -10.97 2.30 7.12
C ALA A 54 -10.66 1.23 6.05
N CYS A 55 -10.76 1.58 4.77
CA CYS A 55 -10.37 0.71 3.66
C CYS A 55 -8.90 0.23 3.76
N PHE A 56 -7.99 1.08 4.25
CA PHE A 56 -6.56 0.72 4.36
C PHE A 56 -6.30 -0.44 5.31
N ILE A 57 -7.19 -0.71 6.27
CA ILE A 57 -7.06 -1.90 7.13
C ILE A 57 -7.03 -3.18 6.29
N ILE A 58 -7.71 -3.24 5.14
CA ILE A 58 -7.78 -4.46 4.31
C ILE A 58 -6.42 -4.81 3.70
N LEU A 59 -5.52 -3.84 3.57
CA LEU A 59 -4.13 -4.05 3.14
C LEU A 59 -3.31 -4.83 4.19
N THR A 60 -3.82 -4.91 5.42
CA THR A 60 -3.13 -5.57 6.53
C THR A 60 -4.05 -6.61 7.18
N LYS A 61 -3.53 -7.79 7.51
CA LYS A 61 -4.37 -8.81 8.16
C LYS A 61 -4.82 -8.45 9.59
N LYS A 62 -4.32 -7.35 10.18
CA LYS A 62 -4.54 -6.99 11.60
C LYS A 62 -4.66 -5.48 11.90
N GLY A 63 -4.74 -4.61 10.91
CA GLY A 63 -4.73 -3.16 11.13
C GLY A 63 -3.39 -2.62 11.68
N GLU A 64 -2.34 -3.44 11.69
CA GLU A 64 -1.00 -3.06 12.16
C GLU A 64 0.02 -3.26 11.03
N LEU A 65 0.64 -2.16 10.61
CA LEU A 65 1.77 -2.18 9.69
C LEU A 65 3.07 -2.30 10.48
N SER A 66 3.60 -3.51 10.57
CA SER A 66 4.99 -3.68 11.00
C SER A 66 5.91 -3.26 9.86
N ALA A 67 6.55 -2.11 9.99
CA ALA A 67 7.49 -1.60 8.98
C ALA A 67 8.58 -2.63 8.65
N GLN A 68 9.14 -3.31 9.66
CA GLN A 68 10.13 -4.38 9.45
C GLN A 68 9.57 -5.53 8.60
N LYS A 69 8.34 -5.99 8.86
CA LYS A 69 7.72 -7.04 8.06
C LYS A 69 7.36 -6.56 6.65
N ALA A 70 6.98 -5.30 6.50
CA ALA A 70 6.68 -4.72 5.20
C ALA A 70 7.95 -4.59 4.35
N LEU A 71 9.05 -4.09 4.92
CA LEU A 71 10.37 -4.04 4.29
C LEU A 71 10.84 -5.44 3.85
N ALA A 72 10.67 -6.45 4.71
CA ALA A 72 11.02 -7.84 4.36
C ALA A 72 10.11 -8.46 3.27
N GLN A 73 8.86 -8.01 3.15
CA GLN A 73 7.92 -8.53 2.17
C GLN A 73 8.03 -7.87 0.79
N ILE A 74 8.46 -6.60 0.71
CA ILE A 74 8.64 -5.88 -0.56
C ILE A 74 9.34 -6.72 -1.63
N PRO A 75 10.53 -7.30 -1.39
CA PRO A 75 11.19 -8.09 -2.42
C PRO A 75 10.37 -9.32 -2.82
N MET A 76 9.53 -9.86 -1.94
CA MET A 76 8.74 -11.07 -2.19
C MET A 76 7.48 -10.85 -3.04
N ILE A 77 6.96 -9.62 -3.05
CA ILE A 77 5.64 -9.30 -3.63
C ILE A 77 5.70 -8.28 -4.76
N LEU A 78 6.80 -7.54 -4.89
CA LEU A 78 6.98 -6.53 -5.92
C LEU A 78 7.92 -7.02 -7.03
N PRO A 79 7.63 -6.64 -8.29
CA PRO A 79 8.59 -6.76 -9.38
C PRO A 79 9.90 -6.03 -9.05
N VAL A 80 11.03 -6.58 -9.50
CA VAL A 80 12.39 -6.09 -9.18
C VAL A 80 12.55 -4.60 -9.47
N GLU A 81 11.99 -4.13 -10.59
CA GLU A 81 12.05 -2.73 -11.01
C GLU A 81 11.34 -1.75 -10.05
N MET A 82 10.45 -2.24 -9.19
CA MET A 82 9.72 -1.44 -8.21
C MET A 82 10.32 -1.50 -6.80
N GLN A 83 11.23 -2.45 -6.54
CA GLN A 83 11.67 -2.75 -5.18
C GLN A 83 12.49 -1.61 -4.56
N GLU A 84 13.41 -1.01 -5.32
CA GLU A 84 14.29 0.04 -4.81
C GLU A 84 13.48 1.25 -4.30
N ILE A 85 12.58 1.76 -5.13
CA ILE A 85 11.75 2.92 -4.77
C ILE A 85 10.73 2.59 -3.66
N ALA A 86 10.20 1.37 -3.65
CA ALA A 86 9.30 0.92 -2.59
C ALA A 86 10.02 0.79 -1.24
N LEU A 87 11.25 0.26 -1.22
CA LEU A 87 12.07 0.18 -0.02
C LEU A 87 12.42 1.59 0.51
N ALA A 88 12.85 2.48 -0.39
CA ALA A 88 13.21 3.85 -0.04
C ALA A 88 12.02 4.64 0.53
N SER A 89 10.85 4.56 -0.12
CA SER A 89 9.63 5.23 0.34
C SER A 89 9.14 4.68 1.68
N LEU A 90 9.14 3.36 1.88
CA LEU A 90 8.73 2.78 3.15
C LEU A 90 9.72 3.12 4.28
N GLU A 91 11.02 3.12 4.01
CA GLU A 91 12.04 3.51 4.99
C GLU A 91 11.88 4.99 5.40
N HIS A 92 11.51 5.86 4.46
CA HIS A 92 11.17 7.26 4.73
C HIS A 92 9.90 7.39 5.58
N CYS A 93 8.86 6.61 5.28
CA CYS A 93 7.52 6.80 5.84
C CYS A 93 7.21 5.92 7.07
N LYS A 94 8.06 4.96 7.43
CA LYS A 94 7.78 3.95 8.48
C LYS A 94 7.39 4.52 9.85
N ASP A 95 7.81 5.74 10.14
CA ASP A 95 7.61 6.41 11.42
C ASP A 95 6.37 7.31 11.45
N ILE A 96 5.73 7.57 10.30
CA ILE A 96 4.51 8.40 10.21
C ILE A 96 3.40 7.84 11.09
N GLN A 97 3.23 6.52 11.15
CA GLN A 97 2.25 5.86 12.00
C GLN A 97 2.39 6.18 13.50
N LYS A 98 3.57 6.60 13.99
CA LYS A 98 3.78 6.95 15.40
C LYS A 98 3.00 8.20 15.81
N ASN A 99 2.63 9.04 14.85
CA ASN A 99 1.87 10.28 15.08
C ASN A 99 0.37 10.02 15.28
N TYR A 100 -0.12 8.81 15.02
CA TYR A 100 -1.55 8.49 15.02
C TYR A 100 -1.89 7.38 16.02
N LYS A 101 -3.04 7.49 16.66
CA LYS A 101 -3.57 6.47 17.59
C LYS A 101 -4.49 5.48 16.89
N ASP A 102 -5.32 5.97 15.99
CA ASP A 102 -6.27 5.15 15.23
C ASP A 102 -5.54 4.33 14.16
N SER A 103 -5.87 3.04 14.05
CA SER A 103 -5.21 2.12 13.12
C SER A 103 -5.50 2.45 11.65
N CYS A 104 -6.67 3.01 11.34
CA CYS A 104 -7.00 3.46 9.99
C CYS A 104 -6.14 4.67 9.62
N ASP A 105 -6.06 5.66 10.52
CA ASP A 105 -5.21 6.84 10.34
C ASP A 105 -3.74 6.46 10.15
N ARG A 106 -3.21 5.54 10.98
CA ARG A 106 -1.82 5.05 10.85
C ARG A 106 -1.51 4.57 9.43
N LEU A 107 -2.38 3.72 8.88
CA LEU A 107 -2.18 3.13 7.56
C LEU A 107 -2.42 4.15 6.45
N PHE A 108 -3.47 4.96 6.58
CA PHE A 108 -3.82 6.01 5.63
C PHE A 108 -2.67 7.00 5.46
N PHE A 109 -2.19 7.59 6.56
CA PHE A 109 -1.14 8.62 6.50
C PHE A 109 0.22 8.05 6.12
N THR A 110 0.52 6.80 6.52
CA THR A 110 1.75 6.14 6.05
C THR A 110 1.70 5.91 4.55
N THR A 111 0.55 5.48 4.01
CA THR A 111 0.41 5.27 2.56
C THR A 111 0.40 6.59 1.78
N LYS A 112 -0.21 7.63 2.34
CA LYS A 112 -0.15 8.99 1.78
C LYS A 112 1.29 9.49 1.68
N CYS A 113 2.10 9.30 2.73
CA CYS A 113 3.53 9.63 2.69
C CYS A 113 4.27 8.86 1.59
N VAL A 114 3.97 7.57 1.39
CA VAL A 114 4.59 6.77 0.32
C VAL A 114 4.22 7.32 -1.06
N TYR A 115 2.96 7.72 -1.27
CA TYR A 115 2.53 8.43 -2.48
C TYR A 115 3.28 9.76 -2.66
N GLU A 116 3.36 10.59 -1.62
CA GLU A 116 4.03 11.89 -1.68
C GLU A 116 5.54 11.78 -1.95
N TYR A 117 6.17 10.69 -1.50
CA TYR A 117 7.59 10.43 -1.74
C TYR A 117 7.89 10.06 -3.20
N ALA A 118 7.04 9.23 -3.82
CA ALA A 118 7.22 8.74 -5.19
C ALA A 118 5.88 8.61 -5.93
N PRO A 119 5.25 9.73 -6.31
CA PRO A 119 3.89 9.72 -6.87
C PRO A 119 3.80 9.02 -8.22
N ASP A 120 4.86 9.09 -9.03
CA ASP A 120 4.91 8.49 -10.38
C ASP A 120 5.07 6.96 -10.33
N ASP A 121 5.67 6.43 -9.26
CA ASP A 121 5.89 4.99 -9.04
C ASP A 121 4.82 4.37 -8.12
N PHE A 122 3.95 5.20 -7.54
CA PHE A 122 2.96 4.76 -6.58
C PHE A 122 1.87 3.91 -7.23
N THR A 123 1.57 2.78 -6.61
CA THR A 123 0.44 1.93 -6.97
C THR A 123 -0.37 1.57 -5.73
N PHE A 124 -1.68 1.45 -5.91
CA PHE A 124 -2.62 1.09 -4.84
C PHE A 124 -3.65 0.09 -5.38
N PRO A 125 -4.03 -0.95 -4.62
CA PRO A 125 -5.07 -1.90 -5.03
C PRO A 125 -6.35 -1.27 -5.60
#